data_AF-A0A349E077-F1
#
_entry.id   AF-A0A349E077-F1
#
_cell.length_a   1.000
_cell.length_b   1.000
_cell.length_c   1.000
_cell.angle_alpha   90.00
_cell.angle_beta   90.00
_cell.angle_gamma   90.00
#
_symmetry.space_group_name_H-M   'P 1'
#
loop_
_entity.id
_entity.type
_entity.pdbx_description
1 polymer ?
#
loop_
_entity_poly.entity_id
_entity_poly.type
_entity_poly.pdbx_seq_one_letter_code
_entity_poly.pdbx_strand_id
1 'polypeptide(L)'
;MAKISKKSKKPDTNKSTTTTNNAEAPPNEFKADNVFSLLGLAGYVLFFLFGAVYVFGIYVSSFISLLLTIALFLISKEFVRQKTKVRTQTDFRPEIVLLALHLTAFALSFAFVFHFIDVDFFRKDKLKIAGKTKVEKLHELETAYRTEVQKKIDSINTQVNTDSLAFFNSDPTQRTEPKEKLKNLLSLDDEAFEGSDGPIAERISKERKKIIAKTKANYDLVNTTFTKARNDYQVSKNVFENWQRFKVRYEYKVHIDTIYASMYKVAKKQMPDFQHPTKITLPSLEIDEPMKSLTQGGIRAFGIFIVMLLIQGLILLPYFRATRPAPTQSGRIIRPKGQGDNSDLGIKIHKK
;
A
#
# COMPACT_ATOMS: atom_id res chain seq x y z
N MET A 1 -38.02 -83.59 -60.03
CA MET A 1 -37.34 -82.59 -60.88
C MET A 1 -37.16 -81.31 -60.08
N ALA A 2 -35.93 -80.79 -60.05
CA ALA A 2 -35.59 -79.52 -59.41
C ALA A 2 -36.03 -78.32 -60.28
N LYS A 3 -36.44 -77.21 -59.64
CA LYS A 3 -35.86 -75.87 -59.88
C LYS A 3 -36.35 -74.84 -58.86
N ILE A 4 -35.38 -74.03 -58.45
CA ILE A 4 -35.39 -72.94 -57.47
C ILE A 4 -35.94 -71.66 -58.14
N SER A 5 -36.64 -70.81 -57.38
CA SER A 5 -36.81 -69.39 -57.71
C SER A 5 -36.79 -68.52 -56.43
N LYS A 6 -36.22 -67.32 -56.57
CA LYS A 6 -35.64 -66.45 -55.54
C LYS A 6 -36.61 -65.35 -55.03
N LYS A 7 -36.31 -64.93 -53.79
CA LYS A 7 -36.36 -63.56 -53.20
C LYS A 7 -37.72 -62.85 -53.06
N SER A 8 -38.04 -62.48 -51.81
CA SER A 8 -38.06 -61.07 -51.38
C SER A 8 -38.22 -60.99 -49.85
N LYS A 9 -37.38 -60.18 -49.20
CA LYS A 9 -37.35 -59.91 -47.76
C LYS A 9 -37.66 -58.42 -47.58
N LYS A 10 -38.68 -58.06 -46.80
CA LYS A 10 -38.81 -56.73 -46.19
C LYS A 10 -39.52 -56.81 -44.82
N PRO A 11 -39.20 -55.91 -43.86
CA PRO A 11 -39.37 -56.15 -42.43
C PRO A 11 -40.35 -55.20 -41.71
N ASP A 12 -40.69 -55.63 -40.48
CA ASP A 12 -41.01 -54.91 -39.23
C ASP A 12 -42.08 -53.82 -39.14
N THR A 13 -42.95 -53.99 -38.13
CA THR A 13 -43.25 -52.94 -37.15
C THR A 13 -43.50 -53.57 -35.77
N ASN A 14 -42.50 -53.50 -34.88
CA ASN A 14 -42.71 -53.75 -33.45
C ASN A 14 -42.41 -52.46 -32.68
N LYS A 15 -43.40 -52.03 -31.89
CA LYS A 15 -43.40 -50.79 -31.10
C LYS A 15 -42.20 -50.73 -30.16
N SER A 16 -41.34 -49.74 -30.36
CA SER A 16 -40.31 -49.34 -29.39
C SER A 16 -40.92 -48.38 -28.39
N THR A 17 -41.02 -48.82 -27.14
CA THR A 17 -41.33 -48.01 -25.96
C THR A 17 -40.21 -46.99 -25.76
N THR A 18 -40.53 -45.71 -25.87
CA THR A 18 -39.59 -44.61 -25.64
C THR A 18 -39.21 -44.56 -24.16
N THR A 19 -38.04 -45.10 -23.83
CA THR A 19 -37.35 -44.81 -22.57
C THR A 19 -36.92 -43.35 -22.62
N THR A 20 -37.59 -42.47 -21.86
CA THR A 20 -37.10 -41.11 -21.59
C THR A 20 -35.83 -41.23 -20.75
N ASN A 21 -34.70 -41.35 -21.45
CA ASN A 21 -33.40 -41.08 -20.88
C ASN A 21 -33.42 -39.64 -20.37
N ASN A 22 -33.31 -39.48 -19.06
CA ASN A 22 -32.94 -38.21 -18.44
C ASN A 22 -31.61 -37.80 -19.07
N ALA A 23 -31.67 -36.91 -20.04
CA ALA A 23 -30.50 -36.23 -20.55
C ALA A 23 -29.93 -35.43 -19.37
N GLU A 24 -28.84 -35.93 -18.80
CA GLU A 24 -27.91 -35.11 -18.05
C GLU A 24 -27.56 -33.93 -18.94
N ALA A 25 -28.02 -32.74 -18.55
CA ALA A 25 -27.66 -31.51 -19.24
C ALA A 25 -26.13 -31.40 -19.33
N PRO A 26 -25.57 -30.99 -20.48
CA PRO A 26 -24.13 -31.04 -20.71
C PRO A 26 -23.38 -30.16 -19.70
N PRO A 27 -22.21 -30.61 -19.22
CA PRO A 27 -21.45 -29.93 -18.19
C PRO A 27 -20.57 -28.87 -18.83
N ASN A 28 -21.10 -27.70 -19.24
CA ASN A 28 -20.25 -26.55 -19.61
C ASN A 28 -21.01 -25.22 -19.83
N GLU A 29 -22.11 -24.96 -19.14
CA GLU A 29 -22.56 -23.57 -19.02
C GLU A 29 -21.75 -22.86 -17.93
N PHE A 30 -20.72 -22.11 -18.34
CA PHE A 30 -20.28 -20.95 -17.57
C PHE A 30 -21.45 -19.95 -17.53
N LYS A 31 -22.42 -20.20 -16.64
CA LYS A 31 -23.59 -19.35 -16.45
C LYS A 31 -23.11 -17.95 -16.07
N ALA A 32 -23.78 -16.90 -16.58
CA ALA A 32 -23.46 -15.50 -16.32
C ALA A 32 -23.23 -15.21 -14.81
N ASP A 33 -23.92 -15.95 -13.94
CA ASP A 33 -23.77 -15.95 -12.49
C ASP A 33 -22.33 -16.17 -12.01
N ASN A 34 -21.59 -17.10 -12.62
CA ASN A 34 -20.20 -17.38 -12.28
C ASN A 34 -19.28 -16.23 -12.71
N VAL A 35 -19.61 -15.56 -13.82
CA VAL A 35 -18.86 -14.39 -14.30
C VAL A 35 -19.07 -13.21 -13.35
N PHE A 36 -20.31 -12.91 -12.96
CA PHE A 36 -20.59 -11.84 -11.99
C PHE A 36 -19.98 -12.12 -10.61
N SER A 37 -19.99 -13.38 -10.16
CA SER A 37 -19.33 -13.78 -8.92
C SER A 37 -17.82 -13.56 -8.97
N LEU A 38 -17.18 -13.98 -10.07
CA LEU A 38 -15.74 -13.78 -10.26
C LEU A 38 -15.37 -12.29 -10.35
N LEU A 39 -16.16 -11.49 -11.06
CA LEU A 39 -15.98 -10.03 -11.13
C LEU A 39 -16.16 -9.36 -9.77
N GLY A 40 -17.18 -9.76 -9.00
CA GLY A 40 -17.40 -9.30 -7.64
C GLY A 40 -16.23 -9.64 -6.73
N LEU A 41 -15.75 -10.88 -6.78
CA LEU A 41 -14.61 -11.35 -5.99
C LEU A 41 -13.32 -10.60 -6.35
N ALA A 42 -13.01 -10.51 -7.65
CA ALA A 42 -11.84 -9.80 -8.13
C ALA A 42 -11.87 -8.32 -7.75
N GLY A 43 -13.01 -7.65 -7.95
CA GLY A 43 -13.20 -6.26 -7.55
C GLY A 43 -12.99 -6.08 -6.04
N TYR A 44 -13.66 -6.90 -5.23
CA TYR A 44 -13.56 -6.84 -3.76
C TYR A 44 -12.11 -6.99 -3.27
N VAL A 45 -11.41 -7.98 -3.78
CA VAL A 45 -10.02 -8.27 -3.42
C VAL A 45 -9.10 -7.14 -3.89
N LEU A 46 -9.32 -6.56 -5.08
CA LEU A 46 -8.53 -5.42 -5.56
C LEU A 46 -8.71 -4.18 -4.68
N PHE A 47 -9.94 -3.88 -4.27
CA PHE A 47 -10.22 -2.79 -3.32
C PHE A 47 -9.51 -3.02 -1.98
N PHE A 48 -9.58 -4.24 -1.45
CA PHE A 48 -8.90 -4.60 -0.22
C PHE A 48 -7.37 -4.49 -0.38
N LEU A 49 -6.81 -5.04 -1.45
CA LEU A 49 -5.38 -5.00 -1.76
C LEU A 49 -4.86 -3.57 -1.77
N PHE A 50 -5.50 -2.68 -2.52
CA PHE A 50 -5.06 -1.29 -2.62
C PHE A 50 -5.22 -0.54 -1.30
N GLY A 51 -6.18 -0.92 -0.47
CA GLY A 51 -6.33 -0.36 0.88
C GLY A 51 -5.23 -0.82 1.81
N ALA A 52 -4.98 -2.13 1.82
CA ALA A 52 -3.93 -2.76 2.63
C ALA A 52 -2.53 -2.25 2.27
N VAL A 53 -2.28 -1.90 1.00
CA VAL A 53 -0.98 -1.36 0.54
C VAL A 53 -0.55 -0.12 1.33
N TYR A 54 -1.50 0.75 1.70
CA TYR A 54 -1.22 1.95 2.48
C TYR A 54 -0.88 1.66 3.95
N VAL A 55 -1.14 0.44 4.43
CA VAL A 55 -0.86 0.01 5.80
C VAL A 55 0.37 -0.89 5.86
N PHE A 56 0.39 -1.97 5.07
CA PHE A 56 1.38 -3.05 5.19
C PHE A 56 2.43 -3.06 4.05
N GLY A 57 2.24 -2.26 3.00
CA GLY A 57 3.07 -2.32 1.79
C GLY A 57 2.69 -3.50 0.88
N ILE A 58 3.27 -3.54 -0.33
CA ILE A 58 2.78 -4.41 -1.41
C ILE A 58 2.91 -5.91 -1.11
N TYR A 59 4.03 -6.37 -0.56
CA TYR A 59 4.28 -7.81 -0.38
C TYR A 59 3.29 -8.45 0.61
N VAL A 60 3.13 -7.84 1.78
CA VAL A 60 2.22 -8.32 2.82
C VAL A 60 0.77 -8.19 2.36
N SER A 61 0.42 -7.08 1.72
CA SER A 61 -0.95 -6.85 1.22
C SER A 61 -1.35 -7.85 0.14
N SER A 62 -0.45 -8.17 -0.78
CA SER A 62 -0.68 -9.20 -1.81
C SER A 62 -0.90 -10.58 -1.20
N PHE A 63 -0.09 -10.96 -0.20
CA PHE A 63 -0.24 -12.25 0.48
C PHE A 63 -1.59 -12.38 1.20
N ILE A 64 -2.00 -11.36 1.97
CA ILE A 64 -3.29 -11.36 2.68
C ILE A 64 -4.45 -11.37 1.67
N SER A 65 -4.34 -10.60 0.59
CA SER A 65 -5.36 -10.55 -0.47
C SER A 65 -5.54 -11.90 -1.17
N LEU A 66 -4.44 -12.63 -1.39
CA LEU A 66 -4.49 -13.98 -1.95
C LEU A 66 -5.21 -14.95 -1.00
N LEU A 67 -4.86 -14.92 0.30
CA LEU A 67 -5.55 -15.75 1.30
C LEU A 67 -7.04 -15.45 1.38
N LEU A 68 -7.41 -14.16 1.36
CA LEU A 68 -8.81 -13.72 1.35
C LEU A 68 -9.55 -14.22 0.09
N THR A 69 -8.91 -14.16 -1.08
CA THR A 69 -9.45 -14.68 -2.34
C THR A 69 -9.73 -16.17 -2.24
N ILE A 70 -8.75 -16.95 -1.78
CA ILE A 70 -8.86 -18.41 -1.64
C ILE A 70 -9.99 -18.75 -0.66
N ALA A 71 -10.05 -18.06 0.49
CA ALA A 71 -11.07 -18.30 1.50
C ALA A 71 -12.48 -18.03 0.97
N LEU A 72 -12.73 -16.84 0.40
CA LEU A 72 -14.05 -16.47 -0.13
C LEU A 72 -14.49 -17.37 -1.29
N PHE A 73 -13.56 -17.74 -2.17
CA PHE A 73 -13.83 -18.67 -3.27
C PHE A 73 -14.20 -20.07 -2.78
N LEU A 74 -13.38 -20.65 -1.89
CA LEU A 74 -13.62 -22.00 -1.36
C LEU A 74 -14.90 -22.08 -0.55
N ILE A 75 -15.19 -21.08 0.30
CA ILE A 75 -16.44 -20.99 1.06
C ILE A 75 -17.62 -20.97 0.09
N SER A 76 -17.62 -20.07 -0.90
CA SER A 76 -18.72 -19.96 -1.87
C SER A 76 -18.93 -21.27 -2.64
N LYS A 77 -17.85 -21.87 -3.15
CA LYS A 77 -17.90 -23.12 -3.92
C LYS A 77 -18.38 -24.30 -3.08
N GLU A 78 -17.90 -24.42 -1.84
CA GLU A 78 -18.29 -25.50 -0.95
C GLU A 78 -19.77 -25.41 -0.57
N PHE A 79 -20.28 -24.22 -0.26
CA PHE A 79 -21.69 -24.03 0.05
C PHE A 79 -22.60 -24.26 -1.17
N VAL A 80 -22.18 -23.87 -2.38
CA VAL A 80 -22.88 -24.25 -3.62
C VAL A 80 -22.94 -25.77 -3.76
N ARG A 81 -21.81 -26.46 -3.55
CA ARG A 81 -21.71 -27.93 -3.61
C ARG A 81 -22.61 -28.62 -2.58
N GLN A 82 -22.69 -28.10 -1.37
CA GLN A 82 -23.57 -28.64 -0.34
C GLN A 82 -25.04 -28.44 -0.72
N LYS A 83 -25.41 -27.24 -1.18
CA LYS A 83 -26.79 -26.94 -1.60
C LYS A 83 -27.27 -27.82 -2.76
N THR A 84 -26.39 -28.21 -3.67
CA THR A 84 -26.74 -29.11 -4.79
C THR A 84 -26.75 -30.59 -4.44
N LYS A 85 -26.11 -31.00 -3.33
CA LYS A 85 -26.08 -32.40 -2.86
C LYS A 85 -27.16 -32.76 -1.85
N VAL A 86 -27.55 -31.82 -1.00
CA VAL A 86 -28.51 -32.08 0.09
C VAL A 86 -29.95 -32.11 -0.46
N ARG A 87 -30.57 -33.30 -0.43
CA ARG A 87 -31.96 -33.55 -0.89
C ARG A 87 -33.03 -33.21 0.15
N THR A 88 -32.68 -33.20 1.42
CA THR A 88 -33.61 -32.99 2.55
C THR A 88 -33.44 -31.60 3.15
N GLN A 89 -34.55 -30.92 3.45
CA GLN A 89 -34.50 -29.77 4.36
C GLN A 89 -34.11 -30.31 5.74
N THR A 90 -32.84 -30.16 6.11
CA THR A 90 -32.44 -30.21 7.52
C THR A 90 -32.82 -28.88 8.17
N ASP A 91 -33.06 -28.86 9.49
CA ASP A 91 -33.27 -27.60 10.24
C ASP A 91 -32.06 -26.66 10.16
N PHE A 92 -30.90 -27.20 9.78
CA PHE A 92 -29.70 -26.44 9.50
C PHE A 92 -29.89 -25.56 8.26
N ARG A 93 -29.73 -24.24 8.44
CA ARG A 93 -29.83 -23.22 7.39
C ARG A 93 -28.45 -22.81 6.88
N PRO A 94 -27.84 -23.52 5.91
CA PRO A 94 -26.51 -23.19 5.38
C PRO A 94 -26.45 -21.76 4.80
N GLU A 95 -27.58 -21.19 4.39
CA GLU A 95 -27.69 -19.82 3.91
C GLU A 95 -27.24 -18.81 4.98
N ILE A 96 -27.64 -19.03 6.24
CA ILE A 96 -27.31 -18.14 7.36
C ILE A 96 -25.81 -18.23 7.66
N VAL A 97 -25.24 -19.43 7.64
CA VAL A 97 -23.81 -19.64 7.89
C VAL A 97 -22.97 -18.99 6.80
N LEU A 98 -23.34 -19.17 5.52
CA LEU A 98 -22.66 -18.54 4.40
C LEU A 98 -22.68 -17.01 4.48
N LEU A 99 -23.85 -16.45 4.78
CA LEU A 99 -24.03 -15.01 4.97
C LEU A 99 -23.19 -14.49 6.14
N ALA A 100 -23.20 -15.18 7.28
CA ALA A 100 -22.41 -14.81 8.46
C ALA A 100 -20.90 -14.81 8.17
N LEU A 101 -20.39 -15.82 7.44
CA LEU A 101 -18.99 -15.87 7.01
C LEU A 101 -18.62 -14.69 6.10
N HIS A 102 -19.47 -14.36 5.12
CA HIS A 102 -19.23 -13.22 4.23
C HIS A 102 -19.34 -11.87 4.96
N LEU A 103 -20.31 -11.70 5.86
CA LEU A 103 -20.42 -10.51 6.70
C LEU A 103 -19.23 -10.34 7.64
N THR A 104 -18.67 -11.44 8.15
CA THR A 104 -17.46 -11.40 8.98
C THR A 104 -16.25 -10.99 8.15
N ALA A 105 -16.06 -11.62 6.97
CA ALA A 105 -15.00 -11.25 6.05
C ALA A 105 -15.13 -9.77 5.67
N PHE A 106 -16.35 -9.32 5.39
CA PHE A 106 -16.67 -7.94 5.11
C PHE A 106 -16.31 -7.01 6.27
N ALA A 107 -16.77 -7.27 7.49
CA ALA A 107 -16.48 -6.43 8.65
C ALA A 107 -14.97 -6.25 8.88
N LEU A 108 -14.19 -7.32 8.72
CA LEU A 108 -12.73 -7.30 8.88
C LEU A 108 -12.01 -6.56 7.75
N SER A 109 -12.53 -6.59 6.53
CA SER A 109 -11.84 -6.02 5.36
C SER A 109 -12.40 -4.66 4.92
N PHE A 110 -13.57 -4.26 5.40
CA PHE A 110 -14.24 -3.02 5.03
C PHE A 110 -13.41 -1.78 5.36
N ALA A 111 -12.76 -1.75 6.52
CA ALA A 111 -11.91 -0.62 6.90
C ALA A 111 -10.80 -0.37 5.86
N PHE A 112 -10.20 -1.42 5.31
CA PHE A 112 -9.16 -1.31 4.27
C PHE A 112 -9.74 -0.89 2.93
N VAL A 113 -10.86 -1.49 2.52
CA VAL A 113 -11.55 -1.12 1.28
C VAL A 113 -11.97 0.36 1.30
N PHE A 114 -12.58 0.80 2.41
CA PHE A 114 -12.93 2.20 2.61
C PHE A 114 -11.68 3.08 2.61
N HIS A 115 -10.61 2.66 3.29
CA HIS A 115 -9.36 3.39 3.35
C HIS A 115 -8.74 3.62 1.97
N PHE A 116 -8.79 2.63 1.07
CA PHE A 116 -8.40 2.83 -0.32
C PHE A 116 -9.21 3.95 -0.98
N ILE A 117 -10.54 3.89 -0.88
CA ILE A 117 -11.40 4.87 -1.54
C ILE A 117 -11.13 6.27 -0.98
N ASP A 118 -10.98 6.37 0.33
CA ASP A 118 -10.67 7.62 1.01
C ASP A 118 -9.32 8.20 0.57
N VAL A 119 -8.25 7.39 0.58
CA VAL A 119 -6.92 7.85 0.17
C VAL A 119 -6.86 8.19 -1.33
N ASP A 120 -7.39 7.33 -2.21
CA ASP A 120 -7.27 7.50 -3.66
C ASP A 120 -8.26 8.51 -4.24
N PHE A 121 -9.42 8.75 -3.64
CA PHE A 121 -10.46 9.61 -4.23
C PHE A 121 -10.75 10.87 -3.43
N PHE A 122 -10.50 10.89 -2.11
CA PHE A 122 -10.84 12.05 -1.28
C PHE A 122 -9.62 12.78 -0.70
N ARG A 123 -8.58 12.07 -0.27
CA ARG A 123 -7.37 12.65 0.34
C ARG A 123 -6.17 12.74 -0.59
N LYS A 124 -6.26 12.21 -1.81
CA LYS A 124 -5.17 12.17 -2.80
C LYS A 124 -4.51 13.54 -2.98
N ASP A 125 -5.28 14.58 -3.26
CA ASP A 125 -4.72 15.91 -3.52
C ASP A 125 -4.06 16.52 -2.29
N LYS A 126 -4.66 16.33 -1.10
CA LYS A 126 -4.07 16.75 0.18
C LYS A 126 -2.73 16.05 0.44
N LEU A 127 -2.66 14.75 0.17
CA LEU A 127 -1.43 13.97 0.28
C LEU A 127 -0.38 14.36 -0.75
N LYS A 128 -0.78 14.70 -1.99
CA LYS A 128 0.13 15.24 -3.00
C LYS A 128 0.73 16.57 -2.55
N ILE A 129 -0.09 17.49 -2.03
CA ILE A 129 0.37 18.79 -1.53
C ILE A 129 1.32 18.57 -0.34
N ALA A 130 0.91 17.82 0.67
CA ALA A 130 1.74 17.56 1.84
C ALA A 130 3.06 16.85 1.48
N GLY A 131 3.02 15.88 0.56
CA GLY A 131 4.21 15.24 0.02
C GLY A 131 5.15 16.22 -0.65
N LYS A 132 4.63 17.12 -1.51
CA LYS A 132 5.42 18.19 -2.14
C LYS A 132 6.02 19.15 -1.12
N THR A 133 5.25 19.60 -0.13
CA THR A 133 5.77 20.46 0.95
C THR A 133 6.85 19.75 1.76
N LYS A 134 6.71 18.45 2.01
CA LYS A 134 7.73 17.65 2.71
C LYS A 134 9.03 17.58 1.92
N VAL A 135 8.89 17.41 0.61
CA VAL A 135 9.98 17.42 -0.37
C VAL A 135 10.64 18.81 -0.44
N GLU A 136 9.89 19.90 -0.35
CA GLU A 136 10.41 21.29 -0.28
C GLU A 136 11.23 21.55 0.98
N LYS A 137 10.89 20.95 2.12
CA LYS A 137 11.69 21.07 3.36
C LYS A 137 13.13 20.59 3.21
N LEU A 138 13.41 19.65 2.31
CA LEU A 138 14.78 19.25 1.97
C LEU A 138 15.55 20.40 1.33
N HIS A 139 14.90 21.14 0.42
CA HIS A 139 15.50 22.26 -0.28
C HIS A 139 15.70 23.48 0.65
N GLU A 140 14.74 23.73 1.55
CA GLU A 140 14.88 24.76 2.58
C GLU A 140 16.11 24.52 3.46
N LEU A 141 16.31 23.27 3.93
CA LEU A 141 17.48 22.90 4.73
C LEU A 141 18.80 23.12 3.96
N GLU A 142 18.84 22.72 2.68
CA GLU A 142 20.01 22.95 1.82
C GLU A 142 20.31 24.46 1.69
N THR A 143 19.27 25.26 1.43
CA THR A 143 19.39 26.70 1.21
C THR A 143 19.80 27.42 2.49
N ALA A 144 19.23 27.04 3.63
CA ALA A 144 19.60 27.57 4.94
C ALA A 144 21.08 27.30 5.24
N TYR A 145 21.55 26.06 5.02
CA TYR A 145 22.95 25.71 5.24
C TYR A 145 23.90 26.48 4.31
N ARG A 146 23.58 26.58 3.01
CA ARG A 146 24.35 27.39 2.04
C ARG A 146 24.45 28.84 2.48
N THR A 147 23.34 29.41 2.94
CA THR A 147 23.25 30.81 3.40
C THR A 147 24.13 31.04 4.63
N GLU A 148 24.08 30.15 5.62
CA GLU A 148 24.91 30.28 6.83
C GLU A 148 26.41 30.13 6.53
N VAL A 149 26.79 29.23 5.60
CA VAL A 149 28.18 29.13 5.14
C VAL A 149 28.63 30.43 4.48
N GLN A 150 27.80 31.02 3.61
CA GLN A 150 28.13 32.26 2.93
C GLN A 150 28.28 33.42 3.94
N LYS A 151 27.34 33.56 4.89
CA LYS A 151 27.44 34.53 5.99
C LYS A 151 28.74 34.38 6.78
N LYS A 152 29.16 33.14 7.07
CA LYS A 152 30.40 32.88 7.81
C LYS A 152 31.63 33.33 7.01
N ILE A 153 31.67 33.04 5.71
CA ILE A 153 32.75 33.51 4.82
C ILE A 153 32.76 35.04 4.75
N ASP A 154 31.61 35.69 4.59
CA ASP A 154 31.49 37.14 4.50
C ASP A 154 31.86 37.84 5.81
N SER A 155 31.48 37.24 6.95
CA SER A 155 31.90 37.70 8.27
C SER A 155 33.41 37.62 8.45
N ILE A 156 34.05 36.51 8.05
CA ILE A 156 35.52 36.38 8.10
C ILE A 156 36.17 37.45 7.22
N ASN A 157 35.69 37.64 5.99
CA ASN A 157 36.23 38.65 5.08
C ASN A 157 36.12 40.06 5.66
N THR A 158 34.96 40.41 6.21
CA THR A 158 34.69 41.73 6.78
C THR A 158 35.56 41.98 8.01
N GLN A 159 35.64 41.01 8.92
CA GLN A 159 36.41 41.13 10.14
C GLN A 159 37.91 41.23 9.84
N VAL A 160 38.45 40.36 8.97
CA VAL A 160 39.86 40.43 8.56
C VAL A 160 40.18 41.76 7.90
N ASN A 161 39.33 42.25 6.99
CA ASN A 161 39.58 43.53 6.32
C ASN A 161 39.54 44.71 7.31
N THR A 162 38.58 44.71 8.23
CA THR A 162 38.44 45.76 9.26
C THR A 162 39.65 45.78 10.19
N ASP A 163 40.04 44.62 10.72
CA ASP A 163 41.15 44.51 11.66
C ASP A 163 42.51 44.73 10.95
N SER A 164 42.64 44.32 9.69
CA SER A 164 43.83 44.64 8.87
C SER A 164 43.95 46.14 8.61
N LEU A 165 42.84 46.81 8.27
CA LEU A 165 42.84 48.25 8.05
C LEU A 165 43.17 49.01 9.33
N ALA A 166 42.61 48.58 10.47
CA ALA A 166 42.99 49.11 11.77
C ALA A 166 44.47 48.87 12.09
N PHE A 167 45.02 47.70 11.78
CA PHE A 167 46.44 47.39 12.00
C PHE A 167 47.37 48.26 11.15
N PHE A 168 47.15 48.34 9.83
CA PHE A 168 48.06 49.04 8.91
C PHE A 168 47.95 50.57 8.99
N ASN A 169 46.77 51.11 9.32
CA ASN A 169 46.57 52.57 9.41
C ASN A 169 46.85 53.14 10.81
N SER A 170 47.06 52.30 11.82
CA SER A 170 47.39 52.75 13.18
C SER A 170 48.89 52.98 13.35
N ASP A 171 49.23 53.95 14.20
CA ASP A 171 50.59 54.15 14.68
C ASP A 171 51.13 52.87 15.34
N PRO A 172 52.44 52.59 15.26
CA PRO A 172 53.03 51.35 15.78
C PRO A 172 52.67 51.03 17.24
N THR A 173 52.51 52.05 18.08
CA THR A 173 52.14 51.92 19.50
C THR A 173 50.67 51.52 19.73
N GLN A 174 49.82 51.70 18.72
CA GLN A 174 48.38 51.40 18.76
C GLN A 174 48.03 50.07 18.06
N ARG A 175 49.01 49.39 17.45
CA ARG A 175 48.79 48.15 16.68
C ARG A 175 48.50 46.91 17.54
N THR A 176 48.70 46.97 18.87
CA THR A 176 48.55 45.82 19.77
C THR A 176 47.16 45.19 19.73
N GLU A 177 46.10 45.99 19.81
CA GLU A 177 44.72 45.48 19.78
C GLU A 177 44.32 44.84 18.43
N PRO A 178 44.50 45.50 17.27
CA PRO A 178 44.17 44.88 15.98
C PRO A 178 45.06 43.68 15.66
N LYS A 179 46.32 43.67 16.13
CA LYS A 179 47.20 42.49 16.07
C LYS A 179 46.59 41.30 16.80
N GLU A 180 46.18 41.46 18.05
CA GLU A 180 45.57 40.39 18.84
C GLU A 180 44.24 39.90 18.24
N LYS A 181 43.43 40.81 17.68
CA LYS A 181 42.20 40.42 16.94
C LYS A 181 42.51 39.55 15.73
N LEU A 182 43.50 39.93 14.90
CA LEU A 182 43.93 39.14 13.75
C LEU A 182 44.55 37.80 14.16
N LYS A 183 45.36 37.77 15.24
CA LYS A 183 45.90 36.52 15.82
C LYS A 183 44.81 35.55 16.20
N ASN A 184 43.81 36.02 16.94
CA ASN A 184 42.69 35.18 17.38
C ASN A 184 41.82 34.71 16.21
N LEU A 185 41.51 35.60 15.26
CA LEU A 185 40.64 35.28 14.12
C LEU A 185 41.29 34.32 13.12
N LEU A 186 42.58 34.51 12.85
CA LEU A 186 43.32 33.75 11.83
C LEU A 186 44.20 32.64 12.42
N SER A 187 44.24 32.51 13.75
CA SER A 187 45.16 31.62 14.48
C SER A 187 46.63 31.87 14.10
N LEU A 188 47.01 33.14 13.97
CA LEU A 188 48.39 33.56 13.69
C LEU A 188 49.20 33.65 14.99
N ASP A 189 50.49 33.40 14.89
CA ASP A 189 51.48 33.66 15.94
C ASP A 189 52.05 35.08 15.84
N ASP A 190 52.94 35.44 16.77
CA ASP A 190 53.59 36.74 16.77
C ASP A 190 54.55 36.93 15.58
N GLU A 191 55.17 35.84 15.11
CA GLU A 191 56.10 35.83 13.97
C GLU A 191 55.41 36.31 12.68
N ALA A 192 54.11 36.06 12.53
CA ALA A 192 53.33 36.54 11.40
C ALA A 192 53.32 38.07 11.24
N PHE A 193 53.62 38.81 12.31
CA PHE A 193 53.61 40.29 12.36
C PHE A 193 55.01 40.92 12.36
N GLU A 194 56.06 40.15 12.08
CA GLU A 194 57.43 40.66 12.01
C GLU A 194 57.81 41.18 10.61
N GLY A 195 58.54 42.29 10.54
CA GLY A 195 59.03 42.87 9.29
C GLY A 195 58.17 44.03 8.76
N SER A 196 58.28 44.31 7.46
CA SER A 196 57.54 45.39 6.81
C SER A 196 56.06 45.01 6.54
N ASP A 197 55.22 46.02 6.35
CA ASP A 197 53.77 45.84 6.21
C ASP A 197 53.37 44.94 5.02
N GLY A 198 54.16 44.92 3.93
CA GLY A 198 53.92 44.07 2.76
C GLY A 198 53.92 42.57 3.06
N PRO A 199 55.03 41.99 3.58
CA PRO A 199 55.09 40.61 4.03
C PRO A 199 54.04 40.22 5.09
N ILE A 200 53.70 41.13 6.02
CA ILE A 200 52.65 40.90 7.02
C ILE A 200 51.28 40.74 6.31
N ALA A 201 50.95 41.64 5.39
CA ALA A 201 49.71 41.58 4.61
C ALA A 201 49.61 40.29 3.79
N GLU A 202 50.73 39.80 3.23
CA GLU A 202 50.76 38.54 2.50
C GLU A 202 50.44 37.34 3.41
N ARG A 203 51.03 37.27 4.61
CA ARG A 203 50.76 36.20 5.58
C ARG A 203 49.30 36.22 6.07
N ILE A 204 48.77 37.39 6.41
CA ILE A 204 47.36 37.58 6.76
C ILE A 204 46.45 37.09 5.61
N SER A 205 46.75 37.49 4.37
CA SER A 205 45.98 37.09 3.19
C SER A 205 46.04 35.58 2.94
N LYS A 206 47.21 34.96 3.16
CA LYS A 206 47.42 33.51 3.03
C LYS A 206 46.60 32.73 4.04
N GLU A 207 46.64 33.08 5.33
CA GLU A 207 45.85 32.39 6.35
C GLU A 207 44.35 32.63 6.19
N ARG A 208 43.92 33.83 5.82
CA ARG A 208 42.52 34.10 5.43
C ARG A 208 42.08 33.14 4.32
N LYS A 209 42.87 33.00 3.25
CA LYS A 209 42.57 32.07 2.15
C LYS A 209 42.47 30.63 2.65
N LYS A 210 43.34 30.19 3.56
CA LYS A 210 43.27 28.83 4.14
C LYS A 210 42.00 28.60 4.96
N ILE A 211 41.60 29.55 5.81
CA ILE A 211 40.37 29.42 6.62
C ILE A 211 39.13 29.38 5.73
N ILE A 212 39.07 30.23 4.71
CA ILE A 212 37.99 30.20 3.72
C ILE A 212 37.99 28.88 2.95
N ALA A 213 39.17 28.40 2.52
CA ALA A 213 39.29 27.11 1.84
C ALA A 213 38.82 25.94 2.72
N LYS A 214 39.18 25.94 4.01
CA LYS A 214 38.70 24.94 4.98
C LYS A 214 37.18 24.99 5.15
N THR A 215 36.61 26.19 5.22
CA THR A 215 35.16 26.38 5.32
C THR A 215 34.44 25.86 4.07
N LYS A 216 34.99 26.12 2.88
CA LYS A 216 34.49 25.57 1.60
C LYS A 216 34.63 24.05 1.52
N ALA A 217 35.76 23.49 1.94
CA ALA A 217 35.97 22.05 1.95
C ALA A 217 34.97 21.33 2.88
N ASN A 218 34.70 21.89 4.07
CA ASN A 218 33.66 21.37 4.96
C ASN A 218 32.28 21.43 4.31
N TYR A 219 31.98 22.51 3.57
CA TYR A 219 30.76 22.63 2.79
C TYR A 219 30.66 21.58 1.68
N ASP A 220 31.74 21.27 0.96
CA ASP A 220 31.73 20.28 -0.13
C ASP A 220 31.39 18.86 0.37
N LEU A 221 31.83 18.51 1.59
CA LEU A 221 31.43 17.27 2.25
C LEU A 221 29.92 17.19 2.48
N VAL A 222 29.29 18.31 2.84
CA VAL A 222 27.82 18.40 3.00
C VAL A 222 27.12 18.40 1.64
N ASN A 223 27.66 19.14 0.67
CA ASN A 223 27.13 19.26 -0.68
C ASN A 223 27.02 17.90 -1.39
N THR A 224 27.94 16.95 -1.12
CA THR A 224 27.83 15.57 -1.62
C THR A 224 26.56 14.89 -1.10
N THR A 225 26.25 15.02 0.18
CA THR A 225 25.03 14.47 0.78
C THR A 225 23.79 15.15 0.21
N PHE A 226 23.84 16.47 0.05
CA PHE A 226 22.72 17.25 -0.50
C PHE A 226 22.46 16.94 -1.98
N THR A 227 23.51 16.72 -2.76
CA THR A 227 23.40 16.33 -4.18
C THR A 227 22.74 14.95 -4.31
N LYS A 228 23.13 13.98 -3.48
CA LYS A 228 22.45 12.68 -3.44
C LYS A 228 20.97 12.84 -3.06
N ALA A 229 20.70 13.61 -2.01
CA ALA A 229 19.32 13.92 -1.59
C ALA A 229 18.49 14.61 -2.69
N ARG A 230 19.11 15.43 -3.56
CA ARG A 230 18.44 16.07 -4.70
C ARG A 230 17.97 15.08 -5.77
N ASN A 231 18.74 14.02 -6.01
CA ASN A 231 18.30 12.96 -6.92
C ASN A 231 17.13 12.18 -6.30
N ASP A 232 17.23 11.85 -5.02
CA ASP A 232 16.17 11.16 -4.27
C ASP A 232 14.89 12.03 -4.16
N TYR A 233 15.05 13.36 -4.09
CA TYR A 233 13.97 14.35 -4.18
C TYR A 233 13.17 14.20 -5.47
N GLN A 234 13.83 14.05 -6.63
CA GLN A 234 13.12 13.99 -7.92
C GLN A 234 12.31 12.70 -8.03
N VAL A 235 12.87 11.60 -7.52
CA VAL A 235 12.15 10.32 -7.41
C VAL A 235 10.92 10.48 -6.51
N SER A 236 11.09 11.07 -5.33
CA SER A 236 10.00 11.29 -4.36
C SER A 236 8.90 12.19 -4.94
N LYS A 237 9.28 13.30 -5.60
CA LYS A 237 8.37 14.20 -6.29
C LYS A 237 7.54 13.48 -7.35
N ASN A 238 8.21 12.67 -8.19
CA ASN A 238 7.57 11.87 -9.22
C ASN A 238 6.57 10.84 -8.64
N VAL A 239 6.83 10.29 -7.45
CA VAL A 239 5.90 9.38 -6.76
C VAL A 239 4.58 10.11 -6.43
N PHE A 240 4.63 11.34 -5.93
CA PHE A 240 3.41 12.09 -5.62
C PHE A 240 2.72 12.63 -6.87
N GLU A 241 3.46 13.14 -7.86
CA GLU A 241 2.90 13.71 -9.08
C GLU A 241 2.14 12.67 -9.90
N ASN A 242 2.80 11.53 -10.18
CA ASN A 242 2.23 10.42 -10.94
C ASN A 242 1.39 9.47 -10.07
N TRP A 243 1.24 9.77 -8.77
CA TRP A 243 0.53 8.94 -7.81
C TRP A 243 0.93 7.45 -7.87
N GLN A 244 2.21 7.18 -7.61
CA GLN A 244 2.72 5.81 -7.56
C GLN A 244 2.26 5.13 -6.26
N ARG A 245 1.00 4.67 -6.23
CA ARG A 245 0.27 4.11 -5.06
C ARG A 245 1.13 3.25 -4.13
N PHE A 246 1.87 2.30 -4.69
CA PHE A 246 2.68 1.35 -3.92
C PHE A 246 3.88 1.98 -3.18
N LYS A 247 4.26 3.20 -3.54
CA LYS A 247 5.39 3.93 -2.95
C LYS A 247 4.97 5.11 -2.09
N VAL A 248 3.77 5.68 -2.29
CA VAL A 248 3.31 6.91 -1.59
C VAL A 248 3.50 6.80 -0.07
N ARG A 249 3.08 5.68 0.55
CA ARG A 249 3.24 5.46 2.00
C ARG A 249 4.71 5.53 2.43
N TYR A 250 5.57 4.79 1.75
CA TYR A 250 7.00 4.71 2.08
C TYR A 250 7.68 6.08 1.93
N GLU A 251 7.43 6.76 0.81
CA GLU A 251 7.97 8.10 0.55
C GLU A 251 7.52 9.09 1.61
N TYR A 252 6.21 9.11 1.90
CA TYR A 252 5.62 10.07 2.82
C TYR A 252 6.03 9.83 4.28
N LYS A 253 6.04 8.58 4.77
CA LYS A 253 6.25 8.28 6.20
C LYS A 253 7.71 8.05 6.60
N VAL A 254 8.54 7.60 5.67
CA VAL A 254 9.87 7.05 6.02
C VAL A 254 10.98 7.72 5.24
N HIS A 255 10.91 7.67 3.92
CA HIS A 255 12.07 8.00 3.07
C HIS A 255 12.49 9.46 3.21
N ILE A 256 11.57 10.41 3.02
CA ILE A 256 11.88 11.85 3.07
C ILE A 256 12.36 12.28 4.46
N ASP A 257 11.73 11.78 5.53
CA ASP A 257 12.18 12.07 6.90
C ASP A 257 13.59 11.55 7.17
N THR A 258 13.92 10.38 6.65
CA THR A 258 15.25 9.78 6.77
C THR A 258 16.30 10.61 6.02
N ILE A 259 15.98 11.06 4.80
CA ILE A 259 16.86 11.93 4.02
C ILE A 259 17.09 13.25 4.77
N TYR A 260 16.02 13.90 5.24
CA TYR A 260 16.10 15.15 5.98
C TYR A 260 16.96 15.01 7.24
N ALA A 261 16.75 13.96 8.04
CA ALA A 261 17.53 13.71 9.24
C ALA A 261 19.01 13.47 8.92
N SER A 262 19.31 12.77 7.83
CA SER A 262 20.69 12.55 7.36
C SER A 262 21.36 13.86 6.95
N MET A 263 20.68 14.69 6.14
CA MET A 263 21.14 16.01 5.74
C MET A 263 21.41 16.90 6.96
N TYR A 264 20.47 16.96 7.91
CA TYR A 264 20.59 17.76 9.12
C TYR A 264 21.79 17.30 9.97
N LYS A 265 21.96 15.99 10.16
CA LYS A 265 23.07 15.42 10.95
C LYS A 265 24.43 15.81 10.35
N VAL A 266 24.58 15.72 9.02
CA VAL A 266 25.83 16.09 8.35
C VAL A 266 26.08 17.60 8.43
N ALA A 267 25.05 18.42 8.20
CA ALA A 267 25.14 19.87 8.36
C ALA A 267 25.57 20.27 9.79
N LYS A 268 24.91 19.74 10.82
CA LYS A 268 25.22 20.02 12.23
C LYS A 268 26.62 19.55 12.64
N LYS A 269 27.10 18.43 12.09
CA LYS A 269 28.46 17.93 12.34
C LYS A 269 29.52 18.90 11.80
N GLN A 270 29.30 19.46 10.61
CA GLN A 270 30.24 20.38 9.96
C GLN A 270 30.10 21.83 10.45
N MET A 271 28.93 22.19 10.98
CA MET A 271 28.61 23.50 11.55
C MET A 271 27.80 23.32 12.85
N PRO A 272 28.46 23.14 14.01
CA PRO A 272 27.79 22.90 15.29
C PRO A 272 26.84 24.02 15.73
N ASP A 273 27.10 25.24 15.29
CA ASP A 273 26.31 26.45 15.47
C ASP A 273 25.09 26.54 14.54
N PHE A 274 24.95 25.65 13.54
CA PHE A 274 23.83 25.66 12.59
C PHE A 274 22.48 25.48 13.29
N GLN A 275 21.58 26.46 13.14
CA GLN A 275 20.24 26.44 13.73
C GLN A 275 19.18 26.20 12.66
N HIS A 276 18.58 25.01 12.68
CA HIS A 276 17.47 24.65 11.80
C HIS A 276 16.64 23.53 12.48
N PRO A 277 15.33 23.38 12.19
CA PRO A 277 14.55 22.26 12.72
C PRO A 277 15.19 20.90 12.44
N THR A 278 15.26 20.04 13.47
CA THR A 278 15.85 18.69 13.40
C THR A 278 14.97 17.67 12.67
N LYS A 279 13.66 17.98 12.55
CA LYS A 279 12.65 17.14 11.93
C LYS A 279 11.68 17.98 11.10
N ILE A 280 11.10 17.37 10.08
CA ILE A 280 10.01 17.98 9.32
C ILE A 280 8.76 17.94 10.19
N THR A 281 8.15 19.10 10.42
CA THR A 281 6.90 19.22 11.15
C THR A 281 5.81 19.65 10.18
N LEU A 282 4.90 18.74 9.85
CA LEU A 282 3.72 18.98 9.04
C LEU A 282 2.49 18.38 9.76
N PRO A 283 1.28 18.89 9.50
CA PRO A 283 0.06 18.24 9.94
C PRO A 283 0.10 16.76 9.52
N SER A 284 -0.06 15.85 10.49
CA SER A 284 -0.02 14.42 10.20
C SER A 284 -1.20 14.05 9.30
N LEU A 285 -0.89 13.59 8.09
CA LEU A 285 -1.86 12.92 7.24
C LEU A 285 -1.74 11.43 7.53
N GLU A 286 -2.81 10.92 8.12
CA GLU A 286 -2.93 9.57 8.65
C GLU A 286 -3.15 8.57 7.52
N ILE A 287 -2.10 8.32 6.73
CA ILE A 287 -2.15 7.49 5.53
C ILE A 287 -2.16 5.99 5.84
N ASP A 288 -1.74 5.57 7.03
CA ASP A 288 -1.64 4.16 7.43
C ASP A 288 -2.69 3.75 8.48
N GLU A 289 -3.68 4.62 8.72
CA GLU A 289 -4.71 4.42 9.73
C GLU A 289 -6.10 4.23 9.09
N PRO A 290 -6.48 2.99 8.75
CA PRO A 290 -7.75 2.70 8.08
C PRO A 290 -8.97 3.05 8.96
N MET A 291 -8.86 2.86 10.28
CA MET A 291 -9.93 3.20 11.21
C MET A 291 -10.20 4.70 11.30
N LYS A 292 -9.16 5.54 11.27
CA LYS A 292 -9.35 6.99 11.24
C LYS A 292 -9.96 7.49 9.94
N SER A 293 -9.66 6.82 8.82
CA SER A 293 -10.32 7.10 7.56
C SER A 293 -11.83 6.88 7.71
N LEU A 294 -12.21 5.74 8.31
CA LEU A 294 -13.61 5.40 8.53
C LEU A 294 -14.33 6.43 9.43
N THR A 295 -13.72 6.84 10.55
CA THR A 295 -14.34 7.82 11.46
C THR A 295 -14.44 9.22 10.85
N GLN A 296 -13.53 9.59 9.94
CA GLN A 296 -13.57 10.87 9.23
C GLN A 296 -14.51 10.86 8.00
N GLY A 297 -14.89 9.68 7.51
CA GLY A 297 -15.66 9.50 6.28
C GLY A 297 -17.14 9.90 6.35
N GLY A 298 -17.73 9.90 7.55
CA GLY A 298 -19.13 10.27 7.78
C GLY A 298 -20.10 9.56 6.82
N ILE A 299 -20.97 10.33 6.17
CA ILE A 299 -22.00 9.80 5.25
C ILE A 299 -21.43 9.08 4.02
N ARG A 300 -20.19 9.38 3.62
CA ARG A 300 -19.53 8.71 2.48
C ARG A 300 -19.19 7.26 2.81
N ALA A 301 -18.84 6.99 4.06
CA ALA A 301 -18.60 5.64 4.54
C ALA A 301 -19.86 4.78 4.41
N PHE A 302 -21.04 5.35 4.66
CA PHE A 302 -22.31 4.66 4.49
C PHE A 302 -22.61 4.31 3.01
N GLY A 303 -22.40 5.24 2.09
CA GLY A 303 -22.58 4.96 0.65
C GLY A 303 -21.65 3.84 0.15
N ILE A 304 -20.37 3.92 0.52
CA ILE A 304 -19.37 2.90 0.16
C ILE A 304 -19.69 1.55 0.81
N PHE A 305 -20.17 1.56 2.06
CA PHE A 305 -20.64 0.37 2.77
C PHE A 305 -21.73 -0.37 1.97
N ILE A 306 -22.76 0.34 1.50
CA ILE A 306 -23.83 -0.26 0.70
C ILE A 306 -23.28 -0.87 -0.59
N VAL A 307 -22.45 -0.12 -1.33
CA VAL A 307 -21.84 -0.61 -2.58
C VAL A 307 -21.02 -1.88 -2.35
N MET A 308 -20.25 -1.93 -1.26
CA MET A 308 -19.43 -3.10 -0.94
C MET A 308 -20.26 -4.30 -0.47
N LEU A 309 -21.39 -4.08 0.21
CA LEU A 309 -22.36 -5.14 0.49
C LEU A 309 -23.01 -5.68 -0.80
N LEU A 310 -23.31 -4.82 -1.77
CA LEU A 310 -23.81 -5.28 -3.07
C LEU A 310 -22.77 -6.13 -3.81
N ILE A 311 -21.49 -5.77 -3.75
CA ILE A 311 -20.39 -6.59 -4.29
C ILE A 311 -20.34 -7.96 -3.59
N GLN A 312 -20.49 -8.00 -2.25
CA GLN A 312 -20.61 -9.28 -1.52
C GLN A 312 -21.83 -10.09 -1.99
N GLY A 313 -22.95 -9.44 -2.29
CA GLY A 313 -24.12 -10.06 -2.90
C GLY A 313 -23.83 -10.67 -4.29
N LEU A 314 -23.04 -10.00 -5.13
CA LEU A 314 -22.61 -10.52 -6.43
C LEU A 314 -21.73 -11.78 -6.28
N ILE A 315 -20.83 -11.80 -5.29
CA ILE A 315 -20.00 -12.98 -5.00
C ILE A 315 -20.88 -14.19 -4.69
N LEU A 316 -21.95 -13.99 -3.91
CA LEU A 316 -22.88 -15.02 -3.46
C LEU A 316 -23.93 -15.44 -4.51
N LEU A 317 -23.99 -14.76 -5.65
CA LEU A 317 -25.03 -14.96 -6.66
C LEU A 317 -25.15 -16.42 -7.16
N PRO A 318 -24.05 -17.17 -7.41
CA PRO A 318 -24.13 -18.59 -7.77
C PRO A 318 -24.82 -19.46 -6.71
N TYR A 319 -24.62 -19.12 -5.43
CA TYR A 319 -25.28 -19.84 -4.34
C TYR A 319 -26.79 -19.59 -4.32
N PHE A 320 -27.22 -18.34 -4.48
CA PHE A 320 -28.66 -18.03 -4.51
C PHE A 320 -29.38 -18.66 -5.70
N ARG A 321 -28.71 -18.74 -6.85
CA ARG A 321 -29.23 -19.35 -8.09
C ARG A 321 -29.16 -20.87 -8.10
N ALA A 322 -28.28 -21.49 -7.32
CA ALA A 322 -28.19 -22.95 -7.23
C ALA A 322 -29.49 -23.55 -6.68
N THR A 323 -30.04 -24.53 -7.39
CA THR A 323 -31.26 -25.25 -7.01
C THR A 323 -30.96 -26.49 -6.19
N ARG A 324 -31.79 -26.76 -5.17
CA ARG A 324 -31.74 -28.04 -4.46
C ARG A 324 -32.29 -29.14 -5.38
N PRO A 325 -31.73 -30.36 -5.37
CA PRO A 325 -32.28 -31.47 -6.12
C PRO A 325 -33.72 -31.75 -5.67
N ALA A 326 -34.61 -32.05 -6.62
CA ALA A 326 -36.02 -32.33 -6.33
C ALA A 326 -36.14 -33.52 -5.36
N PRO A 327 -37.07 -33.47 -4.38
CA PRO A 327 -37.33 -34.62 -3.53
C PRO A 327 -37.86 -35.78 -4.38
N THR A 328 -37.14 -36.90 -4.43
CA THR A 328 -37.64 -38.13 -5.07
C THR A 328 -38.84 -38.65 -4.28
N GLN A 329 -39.99 -38.83 -4.94
CA GLN A 329 -41.19 -39.48 -4.39
C GLN A 329 -40.99 -41.00 -4.10
N SER A 330 -39.80 -41.43 -3.67
CA SER A 330 -39.56 -42.83 -3.27
C SER A 330 -39.93 -43.00 -1.80
N GLY A 331 -41.23 -42.89 -1.53
CA GLY A 331 -41.85 -43.13 -0.23
C GLY A 331 -43.34 -43.45 -0.32
N ARG A 332 -43.86 -43.70 -1.53
CA ARG A 332 -45.19 -44.30 -1.64
C ARG A 332 -45.04 -45.76 -1.23
N ILE A 333 -45.27 -46.03 0.05
CA ILE A 333 -45.55 -47.38 0.55
C ILE A 333 -46.67 -47.90 -0.32
N ILE A 334 -46.36 -48.81 -1.26
CA ILE A 334 -47.39 -49.65 -1.88
C ILE A 334 -47.88 -50.52 -0.74
N ARG A 335 -48.98 -50.12 -0.08
CA ARG A 335 -49.67 -51.02 0.83
C ARG A 335 -50.17 -52.17 -0.03
N PRO A 336 -49.74 -53.42 0.20
CA PRO A 336 -50.42 -54.54 -0.42
C PRO A 336 -51.88 -54.47 0.04
N LYS A 337 -52.78 -54.59 -0.93
CA LYS A 337 -54.22 -54.67 -0.70
C LYS A 337 -54.46 -55.99 0.04
N GLY A 338 -54.50 -55.93 1.37
CA GLY A 338 -54.77 -57.09 2.20
C GLY A 338 -56.22 -57.52 2.02
N GLN A 339 -56.42 -58.78 1.63
CA GLN A 339 -57.64 -59.51 1.95
C GLN A 339 -57.33 -61.00 1.89
N GLY A 340 -57.37 -61.68 3.04
CA GLY A 340 -57.21 -63.12 3.16
C GLY A 340 -56.39 -63.50 4.38
N ASP A 341 -57.10 -63.83 5.46
CA ASP A 341 -56.61 -64.19 6.78
C ASP A 341 -55.60 -65.36 6.82
N ASN A 342 -54.86 -65.32 7.94
CA ASN A 342 -54.16 -66.39 8.63
C ASN A 342 -52.69 -66.69 8.33
N SER A 343 -51.98 -66.57 9.43
CA SER A 343 -50.85 -67.36 9.91
C SER A 343 -49.46 -67.01 9.40
N ASP A 344 -48.70 -66.55 10.40
CA ASP A 344 -47.30 -66.86 10.65
C ASP A 344 -46.25 -66.19 9.75
N LEU A 345 -45.37 -65.40 10.38
CA LEU A 345 -43.91 -65.58 10.33
C LEU A 345 -43.18 -64.39 10.96
N GLY A 346 -42.69 -64.65 12.18
CA GLY A 346 -41.38 -64.29 12.69
C GLY A 346 -40.74 -62.97 12.24
N ILE A 347 -40.91 -61.93 13.05
CA ILE A 347 -40.00 -60.78 13.04
C ILE A 347 -38.67 -61.23 13.69
N LYS A 348 -37.67 -61.60 12.87
CA LYS A 348 -36.27 -61.60 13.28
C LYS A 348 -35.72 -60.18 13.16
N ILE A 349 -35.50 -59.53 14.31
CA ILE A 349 -34.73 -58.30 14.40
C ILE A 349 -33.26 -58.66 14.23
N HIS A 350 -32.67 -58.38 13.07
CA HIS A 350 -31.22 -58.34 12.95
C HIS A 350 -30.73 -56.93 13.30
N LYS A 351 -30.09 -56.82 14.46
CA LYS A 351 -29.15 -55.72 14.74
C LYS A 351 -27.96 -55.84 13.78
N LYS A 352 -27.67 -54.77 13.06
CA LYS A 352 -26.31 -54.24 12.88
C LYS A 352 -26.38 -52.73 12.92
#